data_AF-A0A060IHA1-F1
#
_entry.id   AF-A0A060IHA1-F1
#
_cell.length_a   1.000
_cell.length_b   1.000
_cell.length_c   1.000
_cell.angle_alpha   90.00
_cell.angle_beta   90.00
_cell.angle_gamma   90.00
#
_symmetry.space_group_name_H-M   'P 1'
#
loop_
_entity.id
_entity.type
_entity.pdbx_description
1 polymer ?
#
loop_
_entity_poly.entity_id
_entity_poly.type
_entity_poly.pdbx_seq_one_letter_code
_entity_poly.pdbx_strand_id
1 'polypeptide(L)'
;MPAFEVDWGTGYDLVLLPNFLHHFDMPTCAQMLRKIIASLAAVGRIVAVDFVPNEDRVSPPFPAAFSREMLASTPAGQVIRKVS
;
A
#
# COMPACT_ATOMS: atom_id res chain seq x y z
N MET A 1 13.23 7.85 -0.55
CA MET A 1 12.95 6.79 -1.57
C MET A 1 12.46 7.53 -2.81
N PRO A 2 12.96 7.24 -4.03
CA PRO A 2 12.78 8.13 -5.19
C PRO A 2 11.32 8.50 -5.50
N ALA A 3 10.39 7.59 -5.24
CA ALA A 3 8.95 7.80 -5.44
C ALA A 3 8.39 9.02 -4.68
N PHE A 4 8.93 9.37 -3.50
CA PHE A 4 8.46 10.53 -2.73
C PHE A 4 8.94 11.88 -3.31
N GLU A 5 10.06 11.89 -4.02
CA GLU A 5 10.75 13.11 -4.46
C GLU A 5 10.44 13.47 -5.92
N VAL A 6 10.04 12.49 -6.74
CA VAL A 6 9.70 12.70 -8.16
C VAL A 6 8.35 13.41 -8.33
N ASP A 7 8.28 14.42 -9.19
CA ASP A 7 6.99 14.95 -9.65
C ASP A 7 6.32 13.96 -10.60
N TRP A 8 5.14 13.47 -10.23
CA TRP A 8 4.38 12.51 -11.03
C TRP A 8 3.51 13.19 -12.08
N GLY A 9 3.27 14.50 -11.98
CA GLY A 9 2.23 15.17 -12.74
C GLY A 9 0.81 14.82 -12.24
N THR A 10 -0.18 15.15 -13.07
CA THR A 10 -1.61 15.04 -12.75
C THR A 10 -2.43 14.48 -13.91
N GLY A 11 -3.67 14.08 -13.65
CA GLY A 11 -4.60 13.62 -14.68
C GLY A 11 -4.59 12.11 -14.93
N TYR A 12 -4.07 11.31 -13.99
CA TYR A 12 -4.09 9.85 -14.11
C TYR A 12 -5.49 9.30 -13.85
N ASP A 13 -6.01 8.51 -14.79
CA ASP A 13 -7.27 7.79 -14.64
C ASP A 13 -7.12 6.55 -13.73
N LEU A 14 -5.91 5.99 -13.65
CA LEU A 14 -5.62 4.77 -12.88
C LEU A 14 -4.19 4.78 -12.34
N VAL A 15 -4.04 4.47 -11.06
CA VAL A 15 -2.75 4.19 -10.42
C VAL A 15 -2.78 2.78 -9.82
N LEU A 16 -1.78 1.97 -10.19
CA LEU A 16 -1.62 0.59 -9.73
C LEU A 16 -0.51 0.49 -8.69
N LEU A 17 -0.79 -0.19 -7.58
CA LEU A 17 0.17 -0.46 -6.50
C LEU A 17 0.29 -1.97 -6.27
N PRO A 18 0.98 -2.71 -7.16
CA PRO A 18 1.18 -4.14 -6.99
C PRO A 18 2.26 -4.41 -5.94
N ASN A 19 1.89 -5.11 -4.86
CA ASN A 19 2.79 -5.56 -3.81
C ASN A 19 3.74 -4.47 -3.30
N PHE A 20 3.21 -3.27 -3.10
CA PHE A 20 4.03 -2.09 -2.81
C PHE A 20 3.88 -1.63 -1.37
N LEU A 21 2.64 -1.49 -0.89
CA LEU A 21 2.32 -0.78 0.34
C LEU A 21 2.83 -1.52 1.60
N HIS A 22 2.99 -2.85 1.57
CA HIS A 22 3.39 -3.65 2.74
C HIS A 22 4.85 -3.44 3.20
N HIS A 23 5.66 -2.75 2.40
CA HIS A 23 7.04 -2.41 2.77
C HIS A 23 7.14 -1.25 3.76
N PHE A 24 6.04 -0.50 3.95
CA PHE A 24 6.04 0.77 4.66
C PHE A 24 5.17 0.71 5.92
N ASP A 25 5.47 1.60 6.87
CA ASP A 25 4.58 1.86 8.00
C ASP A 25 3.32 2.62 7.55
N MET A 26 2.33 2.69 8.46
CA MET A 26 1.06 3.34 8.18
C MET A 26 1.19 4.85 7.87
N PRO A 27 2.00 5.65 8.62
CA PRO A 27 2.24 7.05 8.28
C PRO A 27 2.79 7.24 6.87
N THR A 28 3.76 6.41 6.46
CA THR A 28 4.39 6.46 5.14
C THR A 28 3.41 6.05 4.04
N CYS A 29 2.60 5.00 4.27
CA CYS A 29 1.51 4.63 3.36
C CYS A 29 0.52 5.77 3.17
N ALA A 30 0.11 6.43 4.25
CA ALA A 30 -0.82 7.55 4.19
C ALA A 30 -0.22 8.75 3.43
N GLN A 31 1.08 9.04 3.63
CA GLN A 31 1.79 10.06 2.85
C GLN A 31 1.83 9.72 1.36
N MET A 32 2.12 8.46 1.02
CA MET A 32 2.15 7.98 -0.35
C MET A 32 0.78 8.12 -1.01
N LEU A 33 -0.28 7.65 -0.34
CA LEU A 33 -1.64 7.72 -0.86
C LEU A 33 -2.12 9.16 -1.06
N ARG A 34 -1.76 10.10 -0.17
CA ARG A 34 -2.05 11.53 -0.39
C ARG A 34 -1.41 12.06 -1.67
N LYS A 35 -0.15 11.70 -1.93
CA LYS A 35 0.54 12.09 -3.17
C LYS A 35 -0.15 11.48 -4.39
N ILE A 36 -0.57 10.21 -4.32
CA ILE A 36 -1.26 9.53 -5.43
C ILE A 36 -2.58 10.23 -5.74
N ILE A 37 -3.38 10.52 -4.70
CA ILE A 37 -4.66 11.21 -4.84
C ILE A 37 -4.48 12.58 -5.52
N ALA A 38 -3.42 13.31 -5.19
CA ALA A 38 -3.11 14.61 -5.82
C ALA A 38 -2.78 14.49 -7.32
N SER A 39 -2.34 13.32 -7.78
CA SER A 39 -2.02 13.05 -9.19
C SER A 39 -3.23 12.54 -10.00
N LEU A 40 -4.33 12.12 -9.36
CA LEU A 40 -5.47 11.54 -10.07
C LEU A 40 -6.30 12.59 -10.83
N ALA A 41 -6.91 12.14 -11.93
CA ALA A 41 -8.04 12.84 -12.54
C ALA A 41 -9.27 12.82 -11.62
N ALA A 42 -10.28 13.66 -11.90
CA ALA A 42 -11.48 13.80 -11.06
C ALA A 42 -12.25 12.48 -10.81
N VAL A 43 -12.16 11.53 -11.74
CA VAL A 43 -12.79 10.19 -11.65
C VAL A 43 -11.76 9.06 -11.60
N GLY A 44 -10.50 9.39 -11.33
CA GLY A 44 -9.39 8.45 -11.29
C GLY A 44 -9.50 7.46 -10.13
N ARG A 45 -8.86 6.30 -10.28
CA ARG A 45 -8.91 5.21 -9.29
C ARG A 45 -7.52 4.76 -8.85
N ILE A 46 -7.45 4.25 -7.64
CA ILE A 46 -6.28 3.57 -7.09
C ILE A 46 -6.62 2.09 -6.93
N VAL A 47 -5.78 1.21 -7.45
CA VAL A 47 -5.91 -0.23 -7.24
C VAL A 47 -4.63 -0.74 -6.60
N ALA A 48 -4.74 -1.12 -5.33
CA ALA A 48 -3.70 -1.85 -4.62
C ALA A 48 -3.94 -3.34 -4.75
N VAL A 49 -2.93 -4.08 -5.20
CA VAL A 49 -2.95 -5.54 -5.24
C VAL A 49 -1.95 -6.01 -4.19
N ASP A 50 -2.46 -6.53 -3.08
CA ASP A 50 -1.62 -6.90 -1.95
C ASP A 50 -2.16 -8.09 -1.16
N PHE A 51 -1.33 -8.65 -0.29
CA PHE A 51 -1.70 -9.72 0.62
C PHE A 51 -2.37 -9.12 1.86
N VAL A 52 -3.71 -9.10 1.83
CA VAL A 52 -4.53 -8.54 2.91
C VAL A 52 -5.17 -9.68 3.71
N PRO A 53 -4.76 -9.91 4.97
CA PRO A 53 -5.40 -10.87 5.85
C PRO A 53 -6.77 -10.33 6.29
N ASN A 54 -7.64 -11.25 6.66
CA ASN A 54 -8.92 -10.96 7.28
C ASN A 54 -8.71 -10.29 8.64
N GLU A 55 -9.77 -9.72 9.19
CA GLU A 55 -9.74 -9.00 10.47
C GLU A 55 -9.30 -9.88 11.65
N ASP A 56 -9.53 -11.20 11.55
CA ASP A 56 -9.07 -12.20 12.53
C ASP A 56 -7.54 -12.36 12.58
N ARG A 57 -6.82 -11.83 11.57
CA ARG A 57 -5.37 -11.85 11.39
C ARG A 57 -4.72 -13.22 11.32
N VAL A 58 -5.52 -14.27 11.19
CA VAL A 58 -5.04 -15.66 11.09
C VAL A 58 -5.47 -16.31 9.78
N SER A 59 -6.44 -15.70 9.09
CA SER A 59 -6.92 -16.17 7.79
C SER A 59 -6.83 -15.07 6.72
N PRO A 60 -6.67 -15.44 5.43
CA PRO A 60 -6.21 -16.74 4.96
C PRO A 60 -4.75 -17.03 5.43
N PRO A 61 -4.33 -18.30 5.55
CA PRO A 61 -3.05 -18.64 6.18
C PRO A 61 -1.84 -17.97 5.53
N PHE A 62 -1.82 -17.84 4.19
CA PHE A 62 -0.69 -17.24 3.48
C PHE A 62 -0.57 -15.72 3.72
N PRO A 63 -1.59 -14.87 3.48
CA PRO A 63 -1.53 -13.45 3.86
C PRO A 63 -1.26 -13.20 5.34
N ALA A 64 -1.79 -14.05 6.23
CA ALA A 64 -1.50 -13.97 7.66
C ALA A 64 -0.02 -14.27 7.97
N ALA A 65 0.57 -15.30 7.35
CA ALA A 65 1.98 -15.64 7.50
C ALA A 65 2.92 -14.61 6.85
N PHE A 66 2.51 -13.99 5.73
CA PHE A 66 3.28 -12.95 5.04
C PHE A 66 3.56 -11.74 5.94
N SER A 67 2.71 -11.49 6.95
CA SER A 67 2.98 -10.51 8.01
C SER A 67 4.31 -10.72 8.75
N ARG A 68 4.66 -11.99 8.98
CA ARG A 68 5.89 -12.37 9.68
C ARG A 68 7.10 -12.21 8.78
N GLU A 69 6.93 -12.47 7.48
CA GLU A 69 7.99 -12.26 6.48
C GLU A 69 8.34 -10.77 6.38
N MET A 70 7.35 -9.87 6.33
CA MET A 70 7.58 -8.43 6.28
C MET A 70 8.21 -7.88 7.56
N LEU A 71 7.81 -8.38 8.73
CA LEU A 71 8.47 -8.06 10.00
C LEU A 71 9.93 -8.56 10.03
N ALA A 72 10.21 -9.72 9.43
CA ALA A 72 11.54 -10.32 9.43
C ALA A 72 12.50 -9.68 8.42
N SER A 73 11.98 -9.19 7.29
CA SER A 73 12.78 -8.79 6.12
C SER A 73 12.84 -7.27 5.89
N THR A 74 12.07 -6.46 6.63
CA THR A 74 12.05 -5.00 6.45
C THR A 74 12.14 -4.27 7.80
N PRO A 75 12.74 -3.05 7.85
CA PRO A 75 12.96 -2.35 9.13
C PRO A 75 11.67 -1.98 9.89
N ALA A 76 10.54 -1.86 9.20
CA ALA A 76 9.26 -1.43 9.78
C ALA A 76 8.01 -2.00 9.07
N GLY A 77 8.16 -3.01 8.19
CA GLY A 77 7.05 -3.53 7.40
C GLY A 77 5.97 -4.16 8.26
N GLN A 78 4.73 -3.79 7.96
CA GLN A 78 3.53 -4.34 8.56
C GLN A 78 2.51 -4.66 7.47
N VAL A 79 1.55 -5.51 7.79
CA VAL A 79 0.50 -5.83 6.84
C VAL A 79 -0.55 -4.73 6.79
N ILE A 80 -0.89 -4.35 5.56
CA ILE A 80 -1.96 -3.41 5.27
C ILE A 80 -3.28 -4.04 5.71
N ARG A 81 -4.09 -3.23 6.39
CA ARG A 81 -5.43 -3.66 6.81
C ARG A 81 -6.47 -3.15 5.84
N LYS A 82 -7.46 -3.99 5.56
CA LYS A 82 -8.71 -3.50 4.97
C LYS A 82 -9.42 -2.67 6.05
N VAL A 83 -9.65 -1.40 5.77
CA VAL A 83 -10.58 -0.57 6.54
C VAL A 83 -11.83 -0.47 5.67
N SER A 84 -12.91 -1.11 6.12
CA SER A 84 -14.24 -1.02 5.51
C SER A 84 -14.90 0.32 5.81
#